data_AF-C3XX55-F1
#
_entry.id   AF-C3XX55-F1
#
_cell.length_a   1.000
_cell.length_b   1.000
_cell.length_c   1.000
_cell.angle_alpha   90.00
_cell.angle_beta   90.00
_cell.angle_gamma   90.00
#
_symmetry.space_group_name_H-M   'P 1'
#
loop_
_entity.id
_entity.type
_entity.pdbx_description
1 polymer ?
#
loop_
_entity_poly.entity_id
_entity_poly.type
_entity_poly.pdbx_seq_one_letter_code
_entity_poly.pdbx_strand_id
1 'polypeptide(L)' 'LVCEASGIPTPDITVTLPSEQNVTVESEGRVTVEVNGTITIRDVTASDAGQYICTAINPGGCSSETLFVEVR' A
#
# COMPACT_ATOMS: atom_id res chain seq x y z
N LEU A 1 4.06 -1.42 -7.04
CA LEU A 1 4.00 -2.54 -6.05
C LEU A 1 2.58 -3.06 -6.08
N VAL A 2 2.35 -4.36 -5.92
CA VAL A 2 0.98 -4.92 -5.95
C VAL A 2 0.66 -5.49 -4.58
N CYS A 3 -0.45 -5.05 -3.99
CA CYS A 3 -1.03 -5.65 -2.80
C CYS A 3 -2.45 -6.11 -3.07
N GLU A 4 -2.61 -7.39 -3.36
CA GLU A 4 -3.92 -8.00 -3.57
C GLU A 4 -4.39 -8.67 -2.29
N ALA A 5 -5.64 -8.41 -1.90
CA ALA A 5 -6.31 -9.12 -0.83
C ALA A 5 -7.70 -9.55 -1.26
N SER A 6 -8.19 -10.63 -0.67
CA SER A 6 -9.52 -11.17 -0.90
C SER A 6 -10.22 -11.47 0.43
N GLY A 7 -11.54 -11.33 0.45
CA GLY A 7 -12.35 -11.50 1.64
C GLY A 7 -13.81 -11.16 1.38
N ILE A 8 -14.70 -11.58 2.29
CA ILE A 8 -16.12 -11.22 2.27
C ILE A 8 -16.50 -10.62 3.62
N PRO A 9 -16.96 -9.36 3.69
CA PRO A 9 -16.95 -8.35 2.63
C PRO A 9 -15.57 -8.08 2.03
N THR A 10 -15.52 -7.53 0.80
CA THR A 10 -14.25 -7.14 0.15
C THR A 10 -13.45 -6.23 1.09
N PRO A 11 -12.16 -6.55 1.33
CA PRO A 11 -11.36 -5.77 2.26
C PRO A 11 -10.94 -4.43 1.67
N ASP A 12 -10.87 -3.42 2.54
CA ASP A 12 -10.26 -2.14 2.23
C ASP A 12 -8.73 -2.24 2.37
N ILE A 13 -8.01 -1.66 1.42
CA ILE A 13 -6.54 -1.67 1.38
C ILE A 13 -5.99 -0.34 1.89
N THR A 14 -5.11 -0.43 2.89
CA THR A 14 -4.28 0.68 3.38
C THR A 14 -2.82 0.31 3.26
N VAL A 15 -1.99 1.23 2.78
CA VAL A 15 -0.56 1.02 2.61
C VAL A 15 0.20 2.02 3.46
N THR A 16 1.07 1.54 4.34
CA THR A 16 2.03 2.34 5.09
C THR A 16 3.32 2.45 4.28
N LEU A 17 3.74 3.67 3.99
CA LEU A 17 4.97 4.00 3.27
C LEU A 17 6.19 3.96 4.21
N PRO A 18 7.43 3.93 3.68
CA PRO A 18 8.64 4.05 4.50
C PRO A 18 8.71 5.32 5.36
N SER A 19 7.94 6.35 4.99
CA SER A 19 7.78 7.59 5.74
C SER A 19 6.79 7.48 6.91
N GLU A 20 6.27 6.29 7.21
CA GLU A 20 5.20 6.03 8.18
C GLU A 20 3.85 6.69 7.82
N GLN A 21 3.71 7.16 6.58
CA GLN A 21 2.45 7.71 6.07
C GLN A 21 1.55 6.60 5.55
N ASN A 22 0.28 6.64 5.94
CA ASN A 22 -0.75 5.76 5.37
C ASN A 22 -1.37 6.40 4.12
N VAL A 23 -1.48 5.61 3.06
CA VAL A 23 -2.18 5.94 1.82
C VAL A 23 -3.24 4.89 1.51
N THR A 24 -4.36 5.35 0.96
CA THR A 24 -5.53 4.53 0.62
C THR A 24 -5.89 4.76 -0.86
N VAL A 25 -6.89 4.03 -1.35
CA VAL A 25 -7.34 4.11 -2.76
C VAL A 25 -7.75 5.53 -3.19
N GLU A 26 -8.17 6.37 -2.24
CA GLU A 26 -8.60 7.75 -2.50
C GLU A 26 -7.45 8.77 -2.41
N SER A 27 -6.21 8.34 -2.13
CA SER A 27 -5.10 9.29 -1.97
C SER A 27 -4.64 9.84 -3.32
N GLU A 28 -4.81 11.14 -3.52
CA GLU A 28 -4.24 11.86 -4.67
C GLU A 28 -2.82 12.37 -4.36
N GLY A 29 -1.92 12.26 -5.33
CA GLY A 29 -0.57 12.81 -5.19
C GLY A 29 0.49 12.02 -5.96
N ARG A 30 1.72 12.06 -5.45
CA ARG A 30 2.87 11.34 -6.01
C ARG A 30 2.77 9.83 -5.81
N VAL A 31 2.14 9.41 -4.72
CA VAL A 31 1.82 8.00 -4.42
C VAL A 31 0.32 7.81 -4.58
N THR A 32 -0.08 6.83 -5.38
CA THR A 32 -1.49 6.50 -5.61
C THR A 32 -1.71 5.01 -5.39
N VAL A 33 -2.86 4.65 -4.84
CA VAL A 33 -3.29 3.25 -4.69
C VAL A 33 -4.53 3.05 -5.57
N GLU A 34 -4.50 2.07 -6.45
CA GLU A 34 -5.65 1.70 -7.27
C GLU A 34 -6.59 0.75 -6.52
N VAL A 35 -7.85 0.64 -6.96
CA VAL A 35 -8.85 -0.28 -6.37
C VAL A 35 -8.40 -1.74 -6.40
N ASN A 36 -7.58 -2.11 -7.39
CA ASN A 36 -6.98 -3.44 -7.50
C ASN A 36 -5.80 -3.67 -6.53
N GLY A 37 -5.45 -2.68 -5.70
CA GLY A 37 -4.32 -2.74 -4.78
C GLY A 37 -2.96 -2.40 -5.40
N THR A 38 -2.92 -1.88 -6.62
CA THR A 38 -1.68 -1.42 -7.27
C THR A 38 -1.24 -0.09 -6.69
N ILE A 39 -0.02 -0.04 -6.18
CA ILE A 39 0.63 1.16 -5.67
C ILE A 39 1.57 1.70 -6.74
N THR A 40 1.33 2.94 -7.14
CA THR A 40 2.16 3.68 -8.10
C THR A 40 2.83 4.85 -7.40
N ILE A 41 4.15 4.96 -7.55
CA ILE A 41 4.98 6.05 -7.03
C ILE A 41 5.59 6.77 -8.24
N ARG A 42 5.25 8.04 -8.43
CA ARG A 42 5.86 8.91 -9.46
C ARG A 42 7.14 9.54 -8.91
N ASP A 43 8.07 9.88 -9.81
CA ASP A 43 9.32 10.57 -9.46
C ASP A 43 10.06 9.88 -8.30
N VAL A 44 10.40 8.60 -8.48
CA VAL A 44 11.04 7.77 -7.45
C VAL A 44 12.38 8.37 -7.05
N THR A 45 12.62 8.48 -5.75
CA THR A 45 13.89 8.94 -5.18
C THR A 45 14.41 7.94 -4.16
N ALA A 46 15.67 8.10 -3.72
CA ALA A 46 16.28 7.22 -2.72
C ALA A 46 15.51 7.17 -1.38
N SER A 47 14.72 8.20 -1.04
CA SER A 47 13.89 8.19 0.17
C SER A 47 12.67 7.28 0.08
N ASP A 48 12.35 6.78 -1.11
CA ASP A 48 11.29 5.80 -1.33
C ASP A 48 11.77 4.37 -1.05
N ALA A 49 13.07 4.16 -0.89
CA ALA A 49 13.58 2.87 -0.44
C ALA A 49 13.18 2.64 1.02
N GLY A 50 12.81 1.41 1.35
CA GLY A 50 12.47 1.02 2.71
C GLY A 50 11.30 0.05 2.80
N GLN A 51 10.69 0.05 3.97
CA GLN A 51 9.61 -0.87 4.33
C GLN A 51 8.25 -0.30 3.92
N TYR A 52 7.49 -1.11 3.19
CA TYR A 52 6.09 -0.88 2.87
C TYR A 52 5.26 -1.94 3.58
N ILE A 53 4.17 -1.52 4.22
CA ILE A 53 3.25 -2.46 4.88
C ILE A 53 1.89 -2.31 4.21
N CYS A 54 1.41 -3.38 3.59
CA CYS A 54 0.04 -3.43 3.13
C CYS A 54 -0.84 -4.04 4.19
N THR A 55 -1.98 -3.41 4.46
CA THR A 55 -2.96 -3.86 5.44
C THR A 55 -4.34 -3.94 4.79
N ALA A 56 -4.94 -5.13 4.83
CA ALA A 56 -6.26 -5.44 4.31
C ALA A 56 -7.23 -5.65 5.47
N ILE A 57 -8.31 -4.87 5.53
CA ILE A 57 -9.26 -4.87 6.66
C ILE A 57 -10.68 -5.09 6.15
N ASN A 58 -11.41 -5.98 6.81
CA ASN A 58 -12.86 -6.11 6.65
C ASN A 58 -13.53 -6.39 8.03
N PRO A 59 -14.86 -6.45 8.13
CA PRO A 59 -15.54 -6.78 9.38
C PRO A 59 -15.18 -8.16 9.99
N GLY A 60 -14.61 -9.08 9.21
CA GLY A 60 -14.15 -10.38 9.66
C GLY A 60 -12.73 -10.37 10.26
N GLY A 61 -11.94 -9.33 10.03
CA GLY A 61 -10.60 -9.20 10.58
C GLY A 61 -9.66 -8.33 9.74
N CYS A 62 -8.37 -8.50 10.01
CA CYS A 62 -7.28 -7.76 9.38
C CYS A 62 -6.13 -8.70 9.06
N SER A 63 -5.46 -8.48 7.93
CA SER A 63 -4.21 -9.13 7.55
C SER A 63 -3.24 -8.10 7.00
N SER A 64 -1.95 -8.26 7.29
CA SER A 64 -0.90 -7.36 6.84
C SER A 64 0.30 -8.11 6.28
N GLU A 65 0.86 -7.58 5.20
CA GLU A 65 2.06 -8.11 4.53
C GLU A 65 3.11 -7.01 4.39
N THR A 66 4.38 -7.38 4.53
CA THR A 66 5.51 -6.43 4.49
C THR A 66 6.37 -6.65 3.24
N LEU A 67 6.74 -5.56 2.58
CA LEU A 67 7.58 -5.54 1.39
C LEU A 67 8.71 -4.54 1.56
N PHE A 68 9.94 -4.95 1.25
CA PHE A 68 11.11 -4.07 1.25
C PHE A 68 11.45 -3.68 -0.19
N VAL A 69 11.57 -2.37 -0.43
CA VAL A 69 11.91 -1.80 -1.74
C VAL A 69 13.27 -1.16 -1.68
N GLU A 70 14.10 -1.45 -2.68
CA GLU A 70 15.40 -0.79 -2.89
C GLU A 70 15.33 0.06 -4.16
N VAL A 71 15.95 1.25 -4.13
CA VAL A 71 16.13 2.13 -5.30
C VAL A 71 17.60 2.10 -5.67
N ARG A 72 17.90 1.84 -6.96
CA ARG A 72 19.27 1.76 -7.50
C ARG A 72 19.52 2.86 -8.51
#